data_AF-A0A1F9CS90-F1
#
_entry.id   AF-A0A1F9CS90-F1
#
_cell.length_a   1.000
_cell.length_b   1.000
_cell.length_c   1.000
_cell.angle_alpha   90.00
_cell.angle_beta   90.00
_cell.angle_gamma   90.00
#
_symmetry.space_group_name_H-M   'P 1'
#
loop_
_entity.id
_entity.type
_entity.pdbx_description
1 polymer ?
#
loop_
_entity_poly.entity_id
_entity_poly.type
_entity_poly.pdbx_seq_one_letter_code
_entity_poly.pdbx_strand_id
1 'polypeptide(L)'
;MVKIAAVLGVAALLVLAVPGYSPAFRCGSGLVTIGDKTGKVLIECGPPTFKEAAGAKTKGKSTKTERGKGKGKTTGQKTYQESSRKVERWFYNCGEHDFIYVLTFAGGVLEKEETEGYGKGRSDCQGRR
;
A
#
# COMPACT_ATOMS: atom_id res chain seq x y z
N MET A 1 5.40 -20.63 43.63
CA MET A 1 5.91 -20.82 42.25
C MET A 1 4.81 -20.73 41.19
N VAL A 2 3.63 -21.32 41.41
CA VAL A 2 2.47 -21.26 40.48
C VAL A 2 1.94 -19.83 40.22
N LYS A 3 1.96 -18.94 41.22
CA LYS A 3 1.45 -17.56 41.09
C LYS A 3 2.28 -16.66 40.16
N ILE A 4 3.60 -16.86 40.10
CA ILE A 4 4.49 -16.05 39.24
C ILE A 4 4.35 -16.48 37.77
N ALA A 5 4.21 -17.78 37.52
CA ALA A 5 3.97 -18.32 36.17
C ALA A 5 2.62 -17.83 35.59
N ALA A 6 1.57 -17.72 36.41
CA ALA A 6 0.26 -17.22 35.98
C ALA A 6 0.31 -15.72 35.61
N VAL A 7 1.03 -14.89 36.37
CA VAL A 7 1.18 -13.45 36.08
C VAL A 7 2.01 -13.22 34.81
N LEU A 8 3.08 -14.00 34.60
CA LEU A 8 3.89 -13.93 33.38
C LEU A 8 3.13 -14.43 32.14
N GLY A 9 2.26 -15.44 32.29
CA GLY A 9 1.41 -15.96 31.21
C GLY A 9 0.33 -14.97 30.76
N VAL A 10 -0.29 -14.24 31.69
CA VAL A 10 -1.30 -13.21 31.39
C VAL A 10 -0.68 -11.98 30.73
N ALA A 11 0.52 -11.57 31.16
CA ALA A 11 1.24 -10.45 30.54
C ALA A 11 1.69 -10.76 29.10
N ALA A 12 2.09 -12.01 28.82
CA ALA A 12 2.48 -12.44 27.47
C ALA A 12 1.31 -12.50 26.48
N LEU A 13 0.08 -12.77 26.94
CA LEU A 13 -1.11 -12.79 26.08
C LEU A 13 -1.58 -11.40 25.64
N LEU A 14 -1.33 -10.37 26.46
CA LEU A 14 -1.76 -8.99 26.20
C LEU A 14 -0.95 -8.29 25.10
N VAL A 15 0.23 -8.79 24.75
CA VAL A 15 1.11 -8.18 23.73
C VAL A 15 0.67 -8.50 22.29
N LEU A 16 -0.20 -9.50 22.09
CA LEU A 16 -0.61 -9.95 20.74
C LEU A 16 -1.77 -9.13 20.14
N ALA A 17 -2.41 -8.25 20.89
CA ALA A 17 -3.55 -7.47 20.44
C ALA A 17 -3.13 -6.09 19.90
N VAL A 18 -2.16 -6.04 18.98
CA VAL A 18 -1.83 -4.78 18.29
C VAL A 18 -2.80 -4.60 17.13
N PRO A 19 -3.75 -3.65 17.16
CA PRO A 19 -4.59 -3.38 16.00
C PRO A 19 -3.70 -2.87 14.87
N GLY A 20 -3.66 -3.61 13.76
CA GLY A 20 -2.99 -3.16 12.55
C GLY A 20 -3.76 -2.01 11.94
N TYR A 21 -3.25 -0.77 12.04
CA TYR A 21 -3.81 0.35 11.30
C TYR A 21 -3.55 0.14 9.81
N SER A 22 -4.58 -0.25 9.09
CA SER A 22 -4.58 -0.31 7.63
C SER A 22 -5.46 0.82 7.12
N PRO A 23 -4.90 1.89 6.53
CA PRO A 23 -5.71 2.93 5.93
C PRO A 23 -6.58 2.31 4.82
N ALA A 24 -7.82 2.77 4.76
CA ALA A 24 -8.82 2.26 3.84
C ALA A 24 -9.65 3.42 3.30
N PHE A 25 -9.67 3.55 1.98
CA PHE A 25 -10.48 4.54 1.29
C PHE A 25 -11.91 4.02 1.13
N ARG A 26 -12.88 4.85 1.52
CA ARG A 26 -14.31 4.53 1.47
C ARG A 26 -14.99 5.33 0.37
N CYS A 27 -15.89 4.67 -0.36
CA CYS A 27 -16.60 5.25 -1.49
C CYS A 27 -18.03 4.69 -1.53
N GLY A 28 -19.00 5.45 -1.02
CA GLY A 28 -20.35 4.95 -0.76
C GLY A 28 -20.34 3.75 0.21
N SER A 29 -20.86 2.61 -0.22
CA SER A 29 -20.74 1.33 0.51
C SER A 29 -19.45 0.56 0.20
N GLY A 30 -18.66 1.01 -0.78
CA GLY A 30 -17.40 0.39 -1.20
C GLY A 30 -16.25 0.70 -0.24
N LEU A 31 -15.30 -0.24 -0.19
CA LEU A 31 -14.09 -0.13 0.63
C LEU A 31 -12.90 -0.69 -0.15
N VAL A 32 -11.85 0.11 -0.28
CA VAL A 32 -10.59 -0.30 -0.91
C VAL A 32 -9.41 -0.01 0.01
N THR A 33 -8.41 -0.88 -0.04
CA THR A 33 -7.25 -0.86 0.85
C THR A 33 -5.96 -0.98 0.07
N ILE A 34 -4.85 -0.58 0.69
CA ILE A 34 -3.51 -0.81 0.15
C ILE A 34 -3.37 -2.29 -0.28
N GLY A 35 -2.83 -2.52 -1.48
CA GLY A 35 -2.70 -3.82 -2.12
C GLY A 35 -3.77 -4.11 -3.18
N ASP A 36 -4.90 -3.40 -3.17
CA ASP A 36 -5.95 -3.58 -4.16
C ASP A 36 -5.51 -3.18 -5.57
N LYS A 37 -6.05 -3.88 -6.57
CA LYS A 37 -5.79 -3.58 -7.98
C LYS A 37 -6.68 -2.43 -8.46
N THR A 38 -6.18 -1.65 -9.41
CA THR A 38 -6.96 -0.58 -10.08
C THR A 38 -8.33 -1.06 -10.56
N GLY A 39 -8.43 -2.28 -11.10
CA GLY A 39 -9.70 -2.87 -11.51
C GLY A 39 -10.72 -3.01 -10.38
N LYS A 40 -10.31 -3.49 -9.19
CA LYS A 40 -11.18 -3.56 -8.01
C LYS A 40 -11.62 -2.16 -7.60
N VAL A 41 -10.69 -1.20 -7.56
CA VAL A 41 -11.01 0.18 -7.20
C VAL A 41 -12.06 0.78 -8.15
N LEU A 42 -11.94 0.55 -9.46
CA LEU A 42 -12.94 1.00 -10.43
C LEU A 42 -14.28 0.28 -10.31
N ILE A 43 -14.31 -0.98 -9.86
CA ILE A 43 -15.53 -1.74 -9.64
C ILE A 43 -16.24 -1.29 -8.37
N GLU A 44 -15.51 -1.04 -7.29
CA GLU A 44 -16.07 -0.62 -6.00
C GLU A 44 -16.42 0.87 -5.97
N CYS A 45 -15.49 1.73 -6.41
CA CYS A 45 -15.58 3.18 -6.25
C CYS A 45 -15.97 3.94 -7.53
N GLY A 46 -15.95 3.28 -8.69
CA GLY A 46 -16.10 3.97 -9.96
C GLY A 46 -14.86 4.76 -10.39
N PRO A 47 -14.96 5.52 -11.49
CA PRO A 47 -13.84 6.31 -12.00
C PRO A 47 -13.44 7.43 -11.02
N PRO A 48 -12.15 7.79 -10.94
CA PRO A 48 -11.72 8.96 -10.17
C PRO A 48 -12.19 10.26 -10.84
N THR A 49 -12.25 11.33 -10.05
CA THR A 49 -12.46 12.70 -10.55
C THR A 49 -11.37 13.09 -11.55
N PHE A 50 -10.11 12.75 -11.23
CA PHE A 50 -8.97 13.02 -12.08
C PHE A 50 -7.87 11.97 -11.91
N LYS A 51 -7.04 11.76 -12.94
CA LYS A 51 -5.93 10.82 -12.92
C LYS A 51 -4.72 11.41 -13.65
N GLU A 52 -3.54 11.28 -13.05
CA GLU A 52 -2.27 11.66 -13.66
C GLU A 52 -1.23 10.53 -13.61
N ALA A 53 -0.28 10.56 -14.53
CA ALA A 53 0.91 9.73 -14.47
C ALA A 53 1.97 10.41 -13.59
N ALA A 54 2.44 9.71 -12.56
CA ALA A 54 3.42 10.24 -11.59
C ALA A 54 4.83 9.65 -11.77
N GLY A 55 5.13 9.13 -12.97
CA GLY A 55 6.44 8.58 -13.35
C GLY A 55 6.55 7.05 -13.24
N ALA A 56 7.76 6.55 -12.97
CA ALA A 56 8.06 5.13 -12.82
C ALA A 56 8.84 4.86 -11.53
N LYS A 57 8.42 3.86 -10.75
CA LYS A 57 9.15 3.37 -9.58
C LYS A 57 10.05 2.22 -10.01
N THR A 58 11.36 2.43 -9.87
CA THR A 58 12.37 1.39 -10.09
C THR A 58 12.71 0.69 -8.77
N LYS A 59 12.61 -0.63 -8.73
CA LYS A 59 13.17 -1.43 -7.64
C LYS A 59 14.33 -2.26 -8.17
N GLY A 60 15.53 -2.02 -7.64
CA GLY A 60 16.71 -2.83 -7.90
C GLY A 60 16.84 -3.94 -6.86
N LYS A 61 16.89 -5.20 -7.28
CA LYS A 61 17.20 -6.34 -6.41
C LYS A 61 18.62 -6.79 -6.74
N SER A 62 19.56 -6.60 -5.82
CA SER A 62 20.92 -7.12 -5.96
C SER A 62 20.99 -8.49 -5.29
N THR A 63 21.29 -9.52 -6.08
CA THR A 63 21.57 -10.86 -5.55
C THR A 63 23.08 -11.08 -5.61
N LYS A 64 23.71 -11.29 -4.45
CA LYS A 64 25.09 -11.77 -4.38
C LYS A 64 25.04 -13.29 -4.45
N THR A 65 25.60 -13.87 -5.49
CA THR A 65 25.80 -15.32 -5.57
C THR A 65 27.23 -15.62 -5.14
N GLU A 66 27.40 -16.17 -3.94
CA GLU A 66 28.70 -16.67 -3.49
C GLU A 66 28.87 -18.11 -3.98
N ARG A 67 29.71 -18.32 -5.00
CA ARG A 67 30.17 -19.66 -5.38
C ARG A 67 31.37 -20.03 -4.52
N GLY A 68 31.12 -20.78 -3.44
CA GLY A 68 32.20 -21.36 -2.64
C GLY A 68 32.83 -22.56 -3.37
N LYS A 69 34.13 -22.49 -3.67
CA LYS A 69 34.97 -23.67 -3.87
C LYS A 69 36.46 -23.34 -3.72
N GLY A 70 37.04 -23.78 -2.60
CA GLY A 70 38.49 -23.94 -2.44
C GLY A 70 39.30 -22.66 -2.31
N LYS A 71 40.50 -22.79 -1.73
CA LYS A 71 41.50 -21.72 -1.52
C LYS A 71 41.88 -21.04 -2.85
N GLY A 72 41.14 -20.00 -3.26
CA GLY A 72 41.42 -19.18 -4.43
C GLY A 72 40.42 -18.02 -4.51
N LYS A 73 40.92 -16.82 -4.87
CA LYS A 73 40.19 -15.53 -4.89
C LYS A 73 38.69 -15.66 -5.26
N THR A 74 37.81 -15.27 -4.33
CA THR A 74 36.35 -15.19 -4.55
C THR A 74 35.99 -13.93 -5.36
N THR A 75 35.75 -14.08 -6.66
CA THR A 75 35.07 -13.05 -7.46
C THR A 75 33.56 -13.22 -7.28
N GLY A 76 32.97 -12.47 -6.34
CA GLY A 76 31.52 -12.48 -6.14
C GLY A 76 30.79 -11.84 -7.32
N GLN A 77 29.89 -12.58 -7.98
CA GLN A 77 29.04 -12.05 -9.04
C GLN A 77 27.82 -11.36 -8.42
N LYS A 78 27.69 -10.05 -8.62
CA LYS A 78 26.49 -9.28 -8.27
C LYS A 78 25.56 -9.25 -9.48
N THR A 79 24.38 -9.84 -9.35
CA THR A 79 23.32 -9.71 -10.37
C THR A 79 22.37 -8.60 -9.95
N TYR A 80 22.21 -7.58 -10.81
CA TYR A 80 21.26 -6.50 -10.64
C TYR A 80 20.00 -6.82 -11.45
N GLN A 81 18.85 -6.94 -10.78
CA GLN A 81 17.55 -7.06 -11.43
C GLN A 81 16.77 -5.77 -11.20
N GLU A 82 16.44 -5.08 -12.29
CA GLU A 82 15.69 -3.83 -12.27
C GLU A 82 14.27 -4.07 -12.76
N SER A 83 13.28 -3.71 -11.95
CA SER A 83 11.88 -3.68 -12.38
C SER A 83 11.33 -2.26 -12.26
N SER A 84 10.95 -1.64 -13.37
CA SER A 84 10.25 -0.36 -13.41
C SER A 84 8.74 -0.59 -13.40
N ARG A 85 8.01 0.13 -12.53
CA ARG A 85 6.55 0.07 -12.42
C ARG A 85 5.96 1.45 -12.67
N LYS A 86 5.03 1.57 -13.63
CA LYS A 86 4.29 2.81 -13.90
C LYS A 86 3.57 3.26 -12.62
N VAL A 87 3.71 4.53 -12.27
CA VAL A 87 3.02 5.15 -11.13
C VAL A 87 1.89 6.03 -11.64
N GLU A 88 0.71 5.90 -11.05
CA GLU A 88 -0.46 6.73 -11.35
C GLU A 88 -1.03 7.28 -10.04
N ARG A 89 -1.47 8.53 -10.03
CA ARG A 89 -2.21 9.14 -8.91
C ARG A 89 -3.64 9.39 -9.36
N TRP A 90 -4.60 8.91 -8.58
CA TRP A 90 -6.02 9.04 -8.85
C TRP A 90 -6.64 9.88 -7.74
N PHE A 91 -7.37 10.93 -8.13
CA PHE A 91 -7.96 11.91 -7.24
C PHE A 91 -9.46 11.68 -7.17
N TYR A 92 -9.98 11.58 -5.96
CA TYR A 92 -11.40 11.45 -5.68
C TYR A 92 -11.84 12.66 -4.85
N ASN A 93 -12.61 13.55 -5.48
CA ASN A 93 -13.20 14.70 -4.80
C ASN A 93 -14.43 14.24 -4.01
N CYS A 94 -14.31 14.09 -2.69
CA CYS A 94 -15.43 13.65 -1.86
C CYS A 94 -16.42 14.75 -1.47
N GLY A 95 -16.33 15.93 -2.10
CA GLY A 95 -17.29 17.02 -1.97
C GLY A 95 -16.96 18.01 -0.85
N GLU A 96 -17.80 19.03 -0.70
CA GLU A 96 -17.54 20.21 0.14
C GLU A 96 -17.41 19.93 1.65
N HIS A 97 -17.87 18.76 2.11
CA HIS A 97 -17.81 18.35 3.51
C HIS A 97 -16.80 17.23 3.80
N ASP A 98 -15.91 16.94 2.84
CA ASP A 98 -14.90 15.88 2.94
C ASP A 98 -13.62 16.29 2.19
N PHE A 99 -12.61 15.42 2.16
CA PHE A 99 -11.33 15.68 1.52
C PHE A 99 -11.30 15.25 0.05
N ILE A 100 -10.29 15.73 -0.67
CA ILE A 100 -9.86 15.10 -1.92
C ILE A 100 -8.92 13.97 -1.53
N TYR A 101 -9.28 12.73 -1.85
CA TYR A 101 -8.41 11.57 -1.59
C TYR A 101 -7.56 11.26 -2.81
N VAL A 102 -6.28 10.95 -2.58
CA VAL A 102 -5.30 10.62 -3.59
C VAL A 102 -4.84 9.19 -3.42
N LEU A 103 -5.23 8.34 -4.36
CA LEU A 103 -4.82 6.94 -4.43
C LEU A 103 -3.64 6.80 -5.39
N THR A 104 -2.48 6.42 -4.85
CA THR A 104 -1.27 6.21 -5.65
C THR A 104 -1.09 4.75 -5.98
N PHE A 105 -1.09 4.44 -7.27
CA PHE A 105 -0.89 3.09 -7.80
C PHE A 105 0.52 2.92 -8.35
N ALA A 106 1.15 1.77 -8.13
CA ALA A 106 2.37 1.37 -8.82
C ALA A 106 2.18 -0.01 -9.47
N GLY A 107 2.35 -0.07 -10.80
CA GLY A 107 2.08 -1.29 -11.56
C GLY A 107 0.63 -1.78 -11.40
N GLY A 108 -0.32 -0.85 -11.25
CA GLY A 108 -1.74 -1.14 -11.06
C GLY A 108 -2.14 -1.60 -9.65
N VAL A 109 -1.25 -1.53 -8.65
CA VAL A 109 -1.52 -1.87 -7.24
C VAL A 109 -1.57 -0.59 -6.41
N LEU A 110 -2.61 -0.41 -5.60
CA LEU A 110 -2.72 0.69 -4.64
C LEU A 110 -1.60 0.57 -3.60
N GLU A 111 -0.65 1.49 -3.60
CA GLU A 111 0.48 1.50 -2.66
C GLU A 111 0.35 2.59 -1.60
N LYS A 112 -0.44 3.64 -1.84
CA LYS A 112 -0.57 4.78 -0.93
C LYS A 112 -1.94 5.44 -1.05
N GLU A 113 -2.45 5.88 0.08
CA GLU A 113 -3.64 6.73 0.23
C GLU A 113 -3.22 7.99 0.98
N GLU A 114 -3.61 9.15 0.48
CA GLU A 114 -3.37 10.46 1.09
C GLU A 114 -4.58 11.37 0.87
N THR A 115 -4.61 12.50 1.55
CA THR A 115 -5.60 13.57 1.32
C THR A 115 -4.90 14.82 0.81
N GLU A 116 -5.50 15.50 -0.17
CA GLU A 116 -4.98 16.74 -0.77
C GLU A 116 -6.02 17.87 -0.65
N GLY A 117 -6.18 18.40 0.56
CA GLY A 117 -7.13 19.47 0.85
C GLY A 117 -8.59 19.02 0.85
N TYR A 118 -9.50 20.01 0.92
CA TYR A 118 -10.94 19.77 0.96
C TYR A 118 -11.56 19.68 -0.43
N GLY A 119 -12.52 18.77 -0.57
CA GLY A 119 -13.32 18.62 -1.77
C GLY A 119 -14.19 19.85 -2.06
N LYS A 120 -14.76 19.87 -3.27
CA LYS A 120 -15.57 20.98 -3.78
C LYS A 120 -16.81 20.47 -4.47
N GLY A 121 -17.95 21.08 -4.16
CA GLY A 121 -19.22 20.75 -4.79
C GLY A 121 -19.70 19.34 -4.44
N ARG A 122 -20.28 18.65 -5.43
CA ARG A 122 -20.84 17.30 -5.26
C ARG A 122 -19.73 16.28 -5.05
N SER A 123 -20.01 15.30 -4.19
CA SER A 123 -19.10 14.19 -3.92
C SER A 123 -19.09 13.20 -5.08
N ASP A 124 -17.89 12.85 -5.56
CA ASP A 124 -17.64 11.76 -6.50
C ASP A 124 -17.41 10.42 -5.77
N CYS A 125 -17.30 10.45 -4.44
CA CYS A 125 -17.00 9.28 -3.60
C CYS A 125 -18.25 8.48 -3.22
N GLN A 126 -19.20 8.35 -4.14
CA GLN A 126 -20.50 7.72 -3.89
C GLN A 126 -20.51 6.21 -4.14
N GLY A 127 -19.37 5.64 -4.55
CA GLY A 127 -19.26 4.24 -4.96
C GLY A 127 -19.78 4.02 -6.38
N ARG A 128 -19.58 2.81 -6.91
CA ARG A 128 -20.16 2.41 -8.19
C ARG A 128 -21.66 2.16 -8.03
N ARG A 129 -22.46 2.84 -8.86
CA ARG A 129 -23.90 2.64 -8.99
C ARG A 129 -24.23 1.65 -10.10
#